data_AF-A0A0R2K1D2-F1
#
_entry.id   AF-A0A0R2K1D2-F1
#
_cell.length_a   1.000
_cell.length_b   1.000
_cell.length_c   1.000
_cell.angle_alpha   90.00
_cell.angle_beta   90.00
_cell.angle_gamma   90.00
#
_symmetry.space_group_name_H-M   'P 1'
#
loop_
_entity.id
_entity.type
_entity.pdbx_description
1 polymer ?
#
loop_
_entity_poly.entity_id
_entity_poly.type
_entity_poly.pdbx_seq_one_letter_code
_entity_poly.pdbx_strand_id
1 'polypeptide(L)'
;MIKNTNEMVAGASQVNPVFPVDGLKTGTTEKQEENLVATTNKDGKRIITVVLCTPRGQRFSQTTRLMEEVYNNHHTVKYDKKNFKKDVSVANGVDVVIPVKIKKSVYFWLNNNNRHVPVTKQVTIDKKLQNTDGSVMAPVKKNQKIGGLKLGMYKQKVAYVGKDTAVPVYTKKSDEKAGFFTNLFRDIL
;
A
#
# COMPACT_ATOMS: atom_id res chain seq x y z
N MET A 1 -4.49 28.61 28.89
CA MET A 1 -4.91 27.52 27.97
C MET A 1 -3.88 27.41 26.86
N ILE A 2 -3.23 26.26 26.69
CA ILE A 2 -2.24 26.05 25.61
C ILE A 2 -3.02 25.83 24.31
N LYS A 3 -2.74 26.65 23.28
CA LYS A 3 -3.36 26.54 21.96
C LYS A 3 -2.53 25.63 21.06
N ASN A 4 -3.19 24.85 20.20
CA ASN A 4 -2.50 24.09 19.16
C ASN A 4 -1.84 25.05 18.17
N THR A 5 -0.55 24.88 17.90
CA THR A 5 0.21 25.72 16.97
C THR A 5 -0.01 25.35 15.51
N ASN A 6 -0.65 24.22 15.23
CA ASN A 6 -1.17 23.92 13.90
C ASN A 6 -2.55 24.56 13.76
N GLU A 7 -2.62 25.69 13.06
CA GLU A 7 -3.85 26.46 12.93
C GLU A 7 -4.83 25.89 11.89
N MET A 8 -4.49 24.82 11.19
CA MET A 8 -5.37 24.20 10.20
C MET A 8 -6.34 23.16 10.80
N VAL A 9 -6.12 22.73 12.04
CA VAL A 9 -7.00 21.75 12.71
C VAL A 9 -8.36 22.36 13.03
N ALA A 10 -9.36 21.49 13.25
CA ALA A 10 -10.70 21.91 13.60
C ALA A 10 -10.72 22.88 14.80
N GLY A 11 -11.46 23.99 14.66
CA GLY A 11 -11.60 25.02 15.69
C GLY A 11 -10.47 26.06 15.75
N ALA A 12 -9.49 26.01 14.84
CA ALA A 12 -8.42 27.00 14.75
C ALA A 12 -8.61 28.00 13.60
N SER A 13 -7.75 29.02 13.55
CA SER A 13 -7.85 30.21 12.68
C SER A 13 -7.69 29.94 11.18
N GLN A 14 -6.99 28.87 10.79
CA GLN A 14 -6.68 28.52 9.40
C GLN A 14 -7.42 27.25 8.96
N VAL A 15 -8.53 26.91 9.61
CA VAL A 15 -9.34 25.73 9.27
C VAL A 15 -9.88 25.85 7.85
N ASN A 16 -9.76 24.77 7.08
CA ASN A 16 -10.37 24.66 5.76
C ASN A 16 -11.34 23.46 5.77
N PRO A 17 -12.66 23.66 5.70
CA PRO A 17 -13.63 22.57 5.74
C PRO A 17 -13.57 21.67 4.50
N VAL A 18 -13.03 22.15 3.38
CA VAL A 18 -12.82 21.36 2.16
C VAL A 18 -11.68 20.34 2.35
N PHE A 19 -10.68 20.70 3.14
CA PHE A 19 -9.51 19.88 3.45
C PHE A 19 -9.38 19.71 4.96
N PRO A 20 -10.16 18.80 5.58
CA PRO A 20 -10.17 18.62 7.02
C PRO A 20 -8.81 18.08 7.51
N VAL A 21 -8.02 18.98 8.11
CA VAL A 21 -6.71 18.67 8.70
C VAL A 21 -6.90 18.10 10.10
N ASP A 22 -6.27 16.97 10.38
CA ASP A 22 -6.31 16.29 11.68
C ASP A 22 -4.93 16.21 12.37
N GLY A 23 -3.90 16.84 11.78
CA GLY A 23 -2.53 16.84 12.28
C GLY A 23 -1.57 17.60 11.34
N LEU A 24 -0.26 17.62 11.52
CA LEU A 24 0.49 16.94 12.58
C LEU A 24 1.34 17.92 13.39
N LYS A 25 2.27 18.66 12.78
CA LYS A 25 3.23 19.49 13.53
C LYS A 25 3.67 20.72 12.74
N THR A 26 3.71 21.86 13.43
CA THR A 26 4.39 23.08 12.95
C THR A 26 5.78 23.20 13.55
N GLY A 27 6.68 23.86 12.83
CA GLY A 27 7.99 24.26 13.34
C GLY A 27 8.43 25.58 12.74
N THR A 28 9.23 26.34 13.47
CA THR A 28 9.83 27.58 12.99
C THR A 28 11.32 27.53 13.31
N THR A 29 12.16 27.87 12.35
CA THR A 29 13.62 27.89 12.53
C THR A 29 14.07 29.24 13.11
N GLU A 30 15.32 29.30 13.59
CA GLU A 30 15.92 30.55 14.06
C GLU A 30 16.00 31.62 12.97
N LYS A 31 16.07 31.20 11.69
CA LYS A 31 16.01 32.07 10.51
C LYS A 31 14.59 32.52 10.15
N GLN A 32 13.61 32.29 11.03
CA GLN A 32 12.20 32.65 10.86
C GLN A 32 11.50 31.94 9.69
N GLU A 33 12.06 30.84 9.21
CA GLU A 33 11.42 30.01 8.19
C GLU A 33 10.42 29.06 8.85
N GLU A 34 9.30 28.81 8.18
CA GLU A 34 8.20 28.03 8.72
C GLU A 34 8.04 26.68 8.03
N ASN A 35 7.81 25.67 8.85
CA ASN A 35 7.63 24.27 8.46
C ASN A 35 6.24 23.79 8.90
N LEU A 36 5.64 22.93 8.08
CA LEU A 36 4.39 22.25 8.42
C LEU A 36 4.39 20.84 7.82
N VAL A 37 4.14 19.86 8.70
CA VAL A 37 3.67 18.53 8.32
C VAL A 37 2.19 18.46 8.66
N ALA A 38 1.34 18.29 7.66
CA ALA A 38 -0.09 18.17 7.84
C ALA A 38 -0.62 16.81 7.36
N THR A 39 -1.63 16.31 8.06
CA THR A 39 -2.39 15.11 7.68
C THR A 39 -3.83 15.51 7.40
N THR A 40 -4.34 15.09 6.26
CA THR A 40 -5.71 15.41 5.81
C THR A 40 -6.37 14.13 5.35
N ASN A 41 -7.61 13.90 5.78
CA ASN A 41 -8.42 12.77 5.34
C ASN A 41 -9.74 13.27 4.75
N LYS A 42 -9.76 13.43 3.43
CA LYS A 42 -10.95 13.79 2.67
C LYS A 42 -11.53 12.54 2.01
N ASP A 43 -12.81 12.26 2.26
CA ASP A 43 -13.55 11.12 1.68
C ASP A 43 -12.87 9.76 1.84
N GLY A 44 -12.21 9.52 2.98
CA GLY A 44 -11.48 8.28 3.27
C GLY A 44 -10.13 8.17 2.56
N LYS A 45 -9.66 9.23 1.89
CA LYS A 45 -8.40 9.29 1.15
C LYS A 45 -7.44 10.20 1.89
N ARG A 46 -6.54 9.61 2.67
CA ARG A 46 -5.55 10.36 3.45
C ARG A 46 -4.33 10.75 2.60
N ILE A 47 -3.89 11.99 2.78
CA ILE A 47 -2.58 12.47 2.30
C ILE A 47 -1.77 13.06 3.46
N ILE A 48 -0.45 13.10 3.28
CA ILE A 48 0.49 13.79 4.16
C ILE A 48 1.19 14.83 3.32
N THR A 49 1.11 16.10 3.72
CA THR A 49 1.82 17.19 3.06
C THR A 49 2.96 17.65 3.96
N VAL A 50 4.15 17.78 3.38
CA VAL A 50 5.34 18.27 4.08
C VAL A 50 5.82 19.51 3.34
N VAL A 51 5.80 20.64 4.04
CA VAL A 51 6.27 21.94 3.55
C VAL A 51 7.38 22.40 4.48
N LEU A 52 8.55 22.68 3.92
CA LEU A 52 9.74 23.09 4.66
C LEU A 52 10.24 24.45 4.19
N CYS A 53 10.86 25.20 5.10
CA CYS A 53 11.57 26.44 4.85
C CYS A 53 10.73 27.51 4.11
N THR A 54 9.44 27.64 4.42
CA THR A 54 8.62 28.69 3.81
C THR A 54 8.87 30.05 4.45
N PRO A 55 8.67 31.15 3.71
CA PRO A 55 8.61 32.47 4.32
C PRO A 55 7.52 32.53 5.40
N ARG A 56 7.73 33.38 6.40
CA ARG A 56 6.79 33.55 7.51
C ARG A 56 5.37 33.85 7.03
N GLY A 57 4.40 33.17 7.61
CA GLY A 57 2.98 33.29 7.28
C GLY A 57 2.53 32.46 6.09
N GLN A 58 3.44 31.76 5.40
CA GLN A 58 3.10 31.03 4.16
C GLN A 58 2.92 29.52 4.34
N ARG A 59 3.37 28.93 5.46
CA ARG A 59 3.29 27.46 5.64
C ARG A 59 1.89 26.89 5.41
N PHE A 60 0.84 27.60 5.84
CA PHE A 60 -0.56 27.13 5.76
C PHE A 60 -1.15 27.27 4.34
N SER A 61 -0.86 28.39 3.65
CA SER A 61 -1.32 28.60 2.28
C SER A 61 -0.60 27.67 1.28
N GLN A 62 0.71 27.48 1.44
CA GLN A 62 1.47 26.52 0.63
C GLN A 62 1.00 25.08 0.87
N THR A 63 0.71 24.73 2.13
CA THR A 63 0.14 23.42 2.48
C THR A 63 -1.23 23.20 1.82
N THR A 64 -2.10 24.21 1.84
CA THR A 64 -3.41 24.16 1.16
C THR A 64 -3.27 23.99 -0.34
N ARG A 65 -2.35 24.70 -0.98
CA ARG A 65 -2.07 24.57 -2.42
C ARG A 65 -1.63 23.16 -2.82
N LEU A 66 -0.81 22.50 -1.99
CA LEU A 66 -0.45 21.09 -2.22
C LEU A 66 -1.66 20.15 -2.08
N MET A 67 -2.55 20.41 -1.12
CA MET A 67 -3.78 19.63 -0.98
C MET A 67 -4.70 19.81 -2.19
N GLU A 68 -4.85 21.04 -2.69
CA GLU A 68 -5.60 21.35 -3.92
C GLU A 68 -5.02 20.61 -5.12
N GLU A 69 -3.71 20.67 -5.33
CA GLU A 69 -3.05 19.98 -6.43
C GLU A 69 -3.33 18.47 -6.40
N VAL A 70 -3.22 17.84 -5.23
CA VAL A 70 -3.46 16.40 -5.11
C VAL A 70 -4.95 16.08 -5.27
N TYR A 71 -5.85 16.72 -4.54
CA TYR A 71 -7.26 16.35 -4.55
C TYR A 71 -8.02 16.78 -5.80
N ASN A 72 -7.56 17.83 -6.52
CA ASN A 72 -8.22 18.31 -7.73
C ASN A 72 -7.65 17.66 -8.99
N ASN A 73 -6.34 17.37 -9.03
CA ASN A 73 -5.69 16.84 -10.23
C ASN A 73 -5.41 15.33 -10.17
N HIS A 74 -5.69 14.68 -9.03
CA HIS A 74 -5.52 13.25 -8.88
C HIS A 74 -6.77 12.56 -8.33
N HIS A 75 -6.91 11.28 -8.67
CA HIS A 75 -7.94 10.40 -8.16
C HIS A 75 -7.33 9.09 -7.67
N THR A 76 -8.06 8.37 -6.82
CA THR A 76 -7.62 7.08 -6.31
C THR A 76 -8.22 5.93 -7.11
N VAL A 77 -7.39 5.00 -7.57
CA VAL A 77 -7.82 3.73 -8.16
C VAL A 77 -7.65 2.61 -7.14
N LYS A 78 -8.71 1.83 -6.93
CA LYS A 78 -8.72 0.72 -5.97
C LYS A 78 -8.49 -0.62 -6.68
N TYR A 79 -7.43 -1.33 -6.28
CA TYR A 79 -7.29 -2.76 -6.56
C TYR A 79 -7.92 -3.57 -5.42
N ASP A 80 -9.12 -4.10 -5.66
CA ASP A 80 -9.85 -4.86 -4.65
C ASP A 80 -9.20 -6.23 -4.39
N LYS A 81 -9.05 -6.60 -3.11
CA LYS A 81 -8.56 -7.92 -2.70
C LYS A 81 -9.34 -9.08 -3.31
N LYS A 82 -10.63 -8.90 -3.60
CA LYS A 82 -11.49 -9.91 -4.23
C LYS A 82 -11.07 -10.21 -5.69
N ASN A 83 -10.42 -9.24 -6.35
CA ASN A 83 -9.96 -9.36 -7.73
C ASN A 83 -8.62 -10.10 -7.84
N PHE A 84 -7.96 -10.40 -6.72
CA PHE A 84 -6.78 -11.23 -6.68
C PHE A 84 -7.16 -12.71 -6.58
N LYS A 85 -7.16 -13.39 -7.74
CA LYS A 85 -7.31 -14.84 -7.86
C LYS A 85 -6.03 -15.38 -8.49
N LYS A 86 -5.27 -16.14 -7.72
CA LYS A 86 -4.05 -16.80 -8.16
C LYS A 86 -3.88 -18.06 -7.33
N ASP A 87 -3.36 -19.09 -7.97
CA ASP A 87 -2.94 -20.33 -7.32
C ASP A 87 -1.42 -20.41 -7.42
N VAL A 88 -0.81 -21.07 -6.44
CA VAL A 88 0.62 -21.34 -6.39
C VAL A 88 0.84 -22.84 -6.31
N SER A 89 1.87 -23.32 -6.99
CA SER A 89 2.29 -24.72 -6.92
C SER A 89 2.84 -25.04 -5.54
N VAL A 90 2.58 -26.25 -5.06
CA VAL A 90 3.07 -26.78 -3.80
C VAL A 90 3.86 -28.05 -4.06
N ALA A 91 5.09 -28.07 -3.56
CA ALA A 91 5.98 -29.22 -3.60
C ALA A 91 5.82 -30.07 -2.33
N ASN A 92 5.82 -31.39 -2.49
CA ASN A 92 5.64 -32.38 -1.41
C ASN A 92 4.35 -32.22 -0.60
N GLY A 93 3.35 -31.52 -1.14
CA GLY A 93 2.04 -31.34 -0.56
C GLY A 93 1.05 -32.41 -1.01
N VAL A 94 0.00 -32.64 -0.23
CA VAL A 94 -1.14 -33.47 -0.65
C VAL A 94 -1.76 -32.84 -1.91
N ASP A 95 -1.92 -31.52 -1.92
CA ASP A 95 -2.30 -30.75 -3.09
C ASP A 95 -1.09 -30.39 -3.97
N VAL A 96 -1.26 -30.39 -5.31
CA VAL A 96 -0.23 -29.86 -6.23
C VAL A 96 -0.27 -28.32 -6.28
N VAL A 97 -1.45 -27.74 -6.04
CA VAL A 97 -1.71 -26.31 -6.16
C VAL A 97 -2.66 -25.86 -5.06
N ILE A 98 -2.40 -24.67 -4.51
CA ILE A 98 -3.28 -24.07 -3.50
C ILE A 98 -3.62 -22.63 -3.86
N PRO A 99 -4.86 -22.19 -3.58
CA PRO A 99 -5.26 -20.83 -3.84
C PRO A 99 -4.69 -19.87 -2.80
N VAL A 100 -4.32 -18.67 -3.26
CA VAL A 100 -3.76 -17.60 -2.43
C VAL A 100 -4.64 -16.35 -2.42
N LYS A 101 -4.42 -15.48 -1.43
CA LYS A 101 -5.17 -14.23 -1.22
C LYS A 101 -4.27 -13.12 -0.69
N ILE A 102 -4.72 -11.88 -0.90
CA ILE A 102 -4.25 -10.71 -0.14
C ILE A 102 -5.32 -10.32 0.88
N LYS A 103 -4.89 -9.76 2.03
CA LYS A 103 -5.82 -9.40 3.13
C LYS A 103 -6.44 -8.01 2.96
N LYS A 104 -5.72 -7.08 2.32
CA LYS A 104 -6.09 -5.68 2.16
C LYS A 104 -6.15 -5.32 0.67
N SER A 105 -7.11 -4.47 0.31
CA SER A 105 -7.15 -3.82 -1.01
C SER A 105 -6.07 -2.74 -1.07
N VAL A 106 -5.60 -2.42 -2.27
CA VAL A 106 -4.56 -1.40 -2.48
C VAL A 106 -5.16 -0.21 -3.23
N TYR A 107 -4.72 1.00 -2.88
CA TYR A 107 -5.13 2.23 -3.53
C TYR A 107 -3.91 2.89 -4.19
N PHE A 108 -4.10 3.38 -5.41
CA PHE A 108 -3.11 4.13 -6.17
C PHE A 108 -3.63 5.54 -6.39
N TRP A 109 -2.78 6.54 -6.22
CA TRP A 109 -3.07 7.90 -6.68
C TRP A 109 -2.64 8.03 -8.14
N LEU A 110 -3.56 8.49 -8.99
CA LEU A 110 -3.34 8.71 -10.41
C LEU A 110 -3.71 10.12 -10.79
N ASN A 111 -2.91 10.71 -11.67
CA ASN A 111 -3.28 11.97 -12.31
C ASN A 111 -4.56 11.76 -13.15
N ASN A 112 -5.45 12.76 -13.14
CA ASN A 112 -6.73 12.74 -13.83
C ASN A 112 -6.64 12.57 -15.35
N ASN A 113 -5.47 12.82 -15.95
CA ASN A 113 -5.20 12.55 -17.37
C ASN A 113 -5.01 11.06 -17.68
N ASN A 114 -4.83 10.21 -16.66
CA ASN A 114 -4.45 8.81 -16.79
C ASN A 114 -5.52 7.85 -16.21
N ARG A 115 -6.79 8.05 -16.59
CA ARG A 115 -7.93 7.34 -15.96
C ARG A 115 -7.98 5.82 -16.20
N HIS A 116 -7.37 5.32 -17.28
CA HIS A 116 -7.54 3.94 -17.74
C HIS A 116 -6.24 3.13 -17.80
N VAL A 117 -5.33 3.35 -16.86
CA VAL A 117 -4.05 2.63 -16.86
C VAL A 117 -4.24 1.23 -16.27
N PRO A 118 -3.93 0.15 -17.02
CA PRO A 118 -4.03 -1.21 -16.50
C PRO A 118 -3.11 -1.45 -15.31
N VAL A 119 -3.62 -2.16 -14.30
CA VAL A 119 -2.84 -2.60 -13.14
C VAL A 119 -2.02 -3.84 -13.51
N THR A 120 -0.71 -3.77 -13.38
CA THR A 120 0.21 -4.91 -13.55
C THR A 120 0.41 -5.64 -12.23
N LYS A 121 0.63 -6.95 -12.30
CA LYS A 121 0.69 -7.84 -11.13
C LYS A 121 1.88 -8.77 -11.25
N GLN A 122 2.71 -8.85 -10.22
CA GLN A 122 3.79 -9.81 -10.12
C GLN A 122 3.78 -10.44 -8.73
N VAL A 123 3.58 -11.74 -8.65
CA VAL A 123 3.66 -12.49 -7.40
C VAL A 123 5.07 -13.03 -7.24
N THR A 124 5.63 -12.85 -6.06
CA THR A 124 6.95 -13.37 -5.68
C THR A 124 6.80 -14.19 -4.41
N ILE A 125 7.32 -15.41 -4.40
CA ILE A 125 7.33 -16.28 -3.21
C ILE A 125 8.62 -16.01 -2.43
N ASP A 126 8.54 -16.08 -1.10
CA ASP A 126 9.69 -15.92 -0.23
C ASP A 126 10.69 -17.07 -0.47
N LYS A 127 11.95 -16.75 -0.78
CA LYS A 127 12.99 -17.75 -1.09
C LYS A 127 13.14 -18.87 -0.06
N LYS A 128 12.81 -18.60 1.21
CA LYS A 128 12.88 -19.57 2.32
C LYS A 128 11.73 -20.58 2.33
N LEU A 129 10.66 -20.31 1.59
CA LEU A 129 9.43 -21.10 1.55
C LEU A 129 9.22 -21.79 0.20
N GLN A 130 10.17 -21.66 -0.74
CA GLN A 130 10.10 -22.28 -2.06
C GLN A 130 11.22 -23.29 -2.27
N ASN A 131 10.97 -24.28 -3.12
CA ASN A 131 12.00 -25.15 -3.67
C ASN A 131 12.75 -24.46 -4.82
N THR A 132 13.69 -25.19 -5.44
CA THR A 132 14.50 -24.71 -6.57
C THR A 132 13.66 -24.30 -7.78
N ASP A 133 12.49 -24.91 -7.97
CA ASP A 133 11.57 -24.63 -9.08
C ASP A 133 10.61 -23.46 -8.79
N GLY A 134 10.70 -22.85 -7.61
CA GLY A 134 9.82 -21.75 -7.19
C GLY A 134 8.46 -22.19 -6.66
N SER A 135 8.24 -23.48 -6.41
CA SER A 135 7.03 -24.02 -5.77
C SER A 135 7.10 -23.90 -4.25
N VAL A 136 5.98 -23.59 -3.60
CA VAL A 136 5.91 -23.48 -2.13
C VAL A 136 6.11 -24.86 -1.49
N MET A 137 6.94 -24.98 -0.45
CA MET A 137 7.17 -26.27 0.21
C MET A 137 6.10 -26.58 1.26
N ALA A 138 5.54 -27.78 1.22
CA ALA A 138 4.69 -28.31 2.30
C ALA A 138 5.50 -28.67 3.57
N PRO A 139 4.90 -28.58 4.78
CA PRO A 139 3.52 -28.22 5.04
C PRO A 139 3.30 -26.70 5.03
N VAL A 140 2.11 -26.29 4.61
CA VAL A 140 1.66 -24.90 4.67
C VAL A 140 0.36 -24.77 5.47
N LYS A 141 0.31 -23.78 6.36
CA LYS A 141 -0.87 -23.50 7.18
C LYS A 141 -1.81 -22.55 6.44
N LYS A 142 -3.10 -22.62 6.74
CA LYS A 142 -4.08 -21.61 6.30
C LYS A 142 -3.68 -20.22 6.82
N ASN A 143 -3.77 -19.19 5.98
CA ASN A 143 -3.34 -17.82 6.28
C ASN A 143 -1.83 -17.66 6.54
N GLN A 144 -0.99 -18.60 6.13
CA GLN A 144 0.46 -18.45 6.16
C GLN A 144 0.89 -17.42 5.12
N LYS A 145 1.75 -16.47 5.50
CA LYS A 145 2.40 -15.56 4.56
C LYS A 145 3.43 -16.35 3.76
N ILE A 146 3.34 -16.29 2.43
CA ILE A 146 4.23 -17.04 1.54
C ILE A 146 5.07 -16.13 0.63
N GLY A 147 4.79 -14.83 0.62
CA GLY A 147 5.50 -13.89 -0.24
C GLY A 147 4.77 -12.57 -0.39
N GLY A 148 4.94 -11.96 -1.57
CA GLY A 148 4.46 -10.63 -1.89
C GLY A 148 3.83 -10.55 -3.27
N LEU A 149 2.90 -9.61 -3.42
CA LEU A 149 2.31 -9.18 -4.67
C LEU A 149 2.80 -7.76 -4.93
N LYS A 150 3.63 -7.59 -5.94
CA LYS A 150 3.96 -6.29 -6.49
C LYS A 150 2.85 -5.87 -7.45
N LEU A 151 2.24 -4.73 -7.17
CA LEU A 151 1.27 -4.09 -8.03
C LEU A 151 1.94 -2.86 -8.65
N GLY A 152 1.82 -2.74 -9.95
CA GLY A 152 2.27 -1.59 -10.71
C GLY A 152 1.19 -1.09 -11.64
N MET A 153 1.52 -0.07 -12.42
CA MET A 153 0.63 0.50 -13.40
C MET A 153 1.35 0.56 -14.74
N TYR A 154 0.69 0.11 -15.81
CA TYR A 154 1.33 -0.04 -17.12
C TYR A 154 1.89 1.30 -17.61
N LYS A 155 3.19 1.30 -17.96
CA LYS A 155 3.94 2.51 -18.37
C LYS A 155 3.89 3.67 -17.37
N GLN A 156 3.59 3.42 -16.10
CA GLN A 156 3.59 4.42 -15.05
C GLN A 156 4.48 4.01 -13.89
N LYS A 157 5.30 4.97 -13.45
CA LYS A 157 6.13 4.78 -12.27
C LYS A 157 5.27 4.97 -11.02
N VAL A 158 4.97 3.87 -10.33
CA VAL A 158 4.43 3.92 -8.97
C VAL A 158 5.62 3.96 -8.02
N ALA A 159 5.70 5.00 -7.19
CA ALA A 159 6.74 5.15 -6.19
C ALA A 159 6.13 4.99 -4.79
N TYR A 160 6.87 4.30 -3.92
CA TYR A 160 6.56 4.18 -2.50
C TYR A 160 7.64 4.92 -1.71
N VAL A 161 7.25 5.60 -0.64
CA VAL A 161 8.22 6.20 0.29
C VAL A 161 8.91 5.05 1.03
N GLY A 162 10.23 4.93 0.87
CA GLY A 162 11.03 3.85 1.47
C GLY A 162 11.28 2.68 0.51
N LYS A 163 11.08 1.44 0.99
CA LYS A 163 11.26 0.23 0.17
C LYS A 163 9.99 -0.09 -0.59
N ASP A 164 10.16 -0.71 -1.76
CA ASP A 164 9.11 -1.28 -2.61
C ASP A 164 8.22 -2.25 -1.78
N THR A 165 7.12 -1.75 -1.19
CA THR A 165 6.32 -2.54 -0.26
C THR A 165 5.40 -3.47 -1.03
N ALA A 166 5.86 -4.71 -1.27
CA ALA A 166 5.03 -5.76 -1.82
C ALA A 166 3.86 -6.07 -0.87
N VAL A 167 2.65 -6.24 -1.42
CA VAL A 167 1.46 -6.59 -0.68
C VAL A 167 1.57 -8.04 -0.19
N PRO A 168 1.51 -8.33 1.12
CA PRO A 168 1.68 -9.69 1.60
C PRO A 168 0.63 -10.66 1.03
N VAL A 169 1.11 -11.79 0.50
CA VAL A 169 0.28 -12.87 -0.06
C VAL A 169 0.21 -14.01 0.94
N TYR A 170 -0.99 -14.57 1.11
CA TYR A 170 -1.31 -15.60 2.08
C TYR A 170 -2.02 -16.78 1.44
N THR A 171 -1.81 -17.98 1.98
CA THR A 171 -2.57 -19.18 1.61
C THR A 171 -4.06 -19.07 2.01
N LYS A 172 -4.98 -19.61 1.20
CA LYS A 172 -6.41 -19.72 1.55
C LYS A 172 -6.75 -21.01 2.29
N LYS A 173 -6.01 -22.09 2.05
CA LYS A 173 -6.15 -23.39 2.72
C LYS A 173 -4.80 -23.86 3.26
N SER A 174 -4.85 -24.82 4.19
CA SER A 174 -3.68 -25.59 4.60
C SER A 174 -3.43 -26.71 3.60
N ASP A 175 -2.18 -27.16 3.54
CA ASP A 175 -1.79 -28.36 2.79
C ASP A 175 -0.64 -29.04 3.56
N GLU A 176 -0.84 -30.31 3.88
CA GLU A 176 0.09 -31.11 4.67
C GLU A 176 1.11 -31.80 3.76
N LYS A 177 2.13 -32.41 4.35
CA LYS A 177 3.08 -33.18 3.54
C LYS A 177 2.38 -34.43 2.98
N ALA A 178 2.53 -34.65 1.68
CA ALA A 178 2.14 -35.89 1.05
C ALA A 178 2.94 -37.06 1.66
N GLY A 179 2.24 -38.17 1.93
CA GLY A 179 2.88 -39.42 2.34
C GLY A 179 3.63 -40.09 1.20
N PHE A 180 4.45 -41.07 1.53
CA PHE A 180 5.29 -41.82 0.58
C PHE A 180 4.48 -42.40 -0.60
N PHE A 181 3.31 -43.02 -0.33
CA PHE A 181 2.46 -43.59 -1.37
C PHE A 181 1.82 -42.53 -2.29
N THR A 182 1.45 -41.37 -1.76
CA THR A 182 0.85 -40.29 -2.56
C THR A 182 1.83 -39.71 -3.57
N ASN A 183 3.12 -39.65 -3.22
CA ASN A 183 4.17 -39.24 -4.16
C ASN A 183 4.46 -40.36 -5.19
N LEU A 184 4.57 -41.62 -4.74
CA LEU A 184 4.84 -42.75 -5.62
C LEU A 184 3.79 -42.93 -6.73
N PHE A 185 2.49 -42.84 -6.40
CA PHE A 185 1.42 -42.93 -7.40
C PHE A 185 1.38 -41.74 -8.37
N ARG A 186 1.98 -40.60 -7.98
CA ARG A 186 1.99 -39.36 -8.76
C ARG A 186 3.19 -39.27 -9.71
N ASP A 187 4.21 -40.09 -9.49
CA ASP A 187 5.36 -40.24 -10.39
C ASP A 187 5.16 -41.34 -11.45
N ILE A 188 4.16 -42.21 -11.27
CA ILE A 188 3.83 -43.34 -12.16
C ILE A 188 2.74 -42.97 -13.19
N LEU A 189 1.91 -41.97 -12.88
CA LEU A 189 0.85 -41.42 -13.76
C LEU A 189 1.34 -40.17 -14.51
#